data_AF-A0A2D6VY23-F1
#
_entry.id   AF-A0A2D6VY23-F1
#
_cell.length_a   1.000
_cell.length_b   1.000
_cell.length_c   1.000
_cell.angle_alpha   90.00
_cell.angle_beta   90.00
_cell.angle_gamma   90.00
#
_symmetry.space_group_name_H-M   'P 1'
#
loop_
_entity.id
_entity.type
_entity.pdbx_description
1 polymer ?
#
loop_
_entity_poly.entity_id
_entity_poly.type
_entity_poly.pdbx_seq_one_letter_code
_entity_poly.pdbx_strand_id
1 'polypeptide(L)'
;MGFTLRIGQAVLWLACSTAWAQAESVKLPDNLHHNPTWLTLGHYHQDKFGSDYTSQADDPAFFLSDNGKTSPRAELEATLEAIQQPGGGDSHARCRFPARDAWLREQLDLPDTPVNCPAFEQWAGTLNTEKVTLVFAASYLNSPSSMFGHTFLRLDPPQDDEETDLLLANTISYAADAAEHDSELLFAYRGIFGGYPGITSIKPYYEMIRLYNDIEHRDLWEYTLNLNQQEVDTLLAHTWEIQDKNFDYYFFDENCAYRLLALIDAARPGTDLLDEVSTHAIPSDTVRWVRDAGLLESIHYRPSAATSVAHSLDSLPADHQTIAAALANGYVAVSDPEVRKLGKDDRAQLLDATYDYVRYQSEAEGWPRE
;
A
#
# COMPACT_ATOMS: atom_id res chain seq x y z
N MET A 1 -60.03 54.26 -44.47
CA MET A 1 -59.50 52.98 -43.94
C MET A 1 -58.23 52.66 -44.71
N GLY A 2 -57.07 52.74 -44.06
CA GLY A 2 -55.78 52.51 -44.71
C GLY A 2 -54.70 52.35 -43.64
N PHE A 3 -54.18 51.13 -43.52
CA PHE A 3 -53.08 50.73 -42.64
C PHE A 3 -51.76 51.36 -43.09
N THR A 4 -50.95 51.85 -42.16
CA THR A 4 -49.49 51.94 -42.33
C THR A 4 -48.80 51.45 -41.06
N LEU A 5 -48.07 50.36 -41.20
CA LEU A 5 -47.23 49.71 -40.18
C LEU A 5 -46.11 50.67 -39.74
N ARG A 6 -45.98 50.89 -38.43
CA ARG A 6 -44.72 51.31 -37.80
C ARG A 6 -44.00 50.07 -37.31
N ILE A 7 -43.01 49.59 -38.08
CA ILE A 7 -41.99 48.67 -37.58
C ILE A 7 -40.65 49.31 -37.93
N GLY A 8 -39.97 49.81 -36.91
CA GLY A 8 -38.68 50.46 -37.10
C GLY A 8 -38.22 51.15 -35.83
N GLN A 9 -37.96 50.37 -34.77
CA GLN A 9 -37.12 50.73 -33.61
C GLN A 9 -37.06 49.55 -32.63
N ALA A 10 -36.40 48.44 -33.02
CA ALA A 10 -36.12 47.34 -32.09
C ALA A 10 -34.91 46.49 -32.51
N VAL A 11 -33.86 47.09 -33.09
CA VAL A 11 -32.67 46.33 -33.56
C VAL A 11 -31.34 46.87 -33.00
N LEU A 12 -31.34 47.94 -32.21
CA LEU A 12 -30.09 48.58 -31.75
C LEU A 12 -29.70 48.31 -30.29
N TRP A 13 -30.29 47.32 -29.63
CA TRP A 13 -29.96 46.91 -28.25
C TRP A 13 -29.66 45.41 -28.10
N LEU A 14 -29.08 44.81 -29.14
CA LEU A 14 -28.68 43.39 -29.13
C LEU A 14 -27.31 43.18 -29.80
N ALA A 15 -26.38 44.11 -29.59
CA ALA A 15 -25.01 44.04 -30.12
C ALA A 15 -23.92 44.06 -29.03
N CYS A 16 -24.26 43.79 -27.77
CA CYS A 16 -23.31 43.78 -26.65
C CYS A 16 -23.62 42.66 -25.65
N SER A 17 -23.64 41.40 -26.08
CA SER A 17 -23.65 40.26 -25.14
C SER A 17 -23.34 38.92 -25.81
N THR A 18 -22.36 38.89 -26.72
CA THR A 18 -21.76 37.64 -27.18
C THR A 18 -20.25 37.77 -27.23
N ALA A 19 -19.65 38.29 -26.16
CA ALA A 19 -18.29 37.87 -25.81
C ALA A 19 -18.44 36.46 -25.23
N TRP A 20 -18.54 35.47 -26.11
CA TRP A 20 -18.25 34.10 -25.72
C TRP A 20 -16.80 34.14 -25.30
N ALA A 21 -16.54 34.07 -23.99
CA ALA A 21 -15.22 33.76 -23.49
C ALA A 21 -14.86 32.42 -24.13
N GLN A 22 -14.05 32.44 -25.18
CA GLN A 22 -13.38 31.23 -25.62
C GLN A 22 -12.50 30.86 -24.44
N ALA A 23 -12.89 29.81 -23.70
CA ALA A 23 -12.00 29.18 -22.75
C ALA A 23 -10.71 28.89 -23.52
N GLU A 24 -9.63 29.55 -23.13
CA GLU A 24 -8.33 29.37 -23.73
C GLU A 24 -7.98 27.91 -23.51
N SER A 25 -8.06 27.11 -24.58
CA SER A 25 -7.82 25.67 -24.49
C SER A 25 -6.37 25.47 -24.10
N VAL A 26 -6.12 25.00 -22.87
CA VAL A 26 -4.78 24.66 -22.41
C VAL A 26 -4.17 23.67 -23.41
N LYS A 27 -3.11 24.09 -24.09
CA LYS A 27 -2.49 23.26 -25.13
C LYS A 27 -1.56 22.25 -24.47
N LEU A 28 -1.92 20.97 -24.54
CA LEU A 28 -1.07 19.86 -24.09
C LEU A 28 0.26 19.84 -24.87
N PRO A 29 1.41 19.79 -24.18
CA PRO A 29 2.70 19.51 -24.83
C PRO A 29 2.67 18.14 -25.50
N ASP A 30 3.20 18.05 -26.72
CA ASP A 30 3.08 16.84 -27.56
C ASP A 30 3.66 15.58 -26.90
N ASN A 31 4.64 15.69 -26.01
CA ASN A 31 5.30 14.54 -25.36
C ASN A 31 4.85 14.26 -23.93
N LEU A 32 3.88 15.02 -23.39
CA LEU A 32 3.51 14.91 -21.97
C LEU A 32 2.96 13.52 -21.61
N HIS A 33 2.33 12.84 -22.57
CA HIS A 33 1.81 11.47 -22.42
C HIS A 33 2.88 10.38 -22.33
N HIS A 34 4.15 10.70 -22.61
CA HIS A 34 5.29 9.81 -22.38
C HIS A 34 6.12 10.22 -21.15
N ASN A 35 5.64 11.16 -20.35
CA ASN A 35 6.32 11.50 -19.10
C ASN A 35 6.32 10.25 -18.18
N PRO A 36 7.47 9.85 -17.62
CA PRO A 36 7.55 8.67 -16.74
C PRO A 36 6.55 8.71 -15.59
N THR A 37 6.32 9.87 -14.98
CA THR A 37 5.35 10.04 -13.88
C THR A 37 3.93 9.74 -14.34
N TRP A 38 3.56 10.20 -15.54
CA TRP A 38 2.24 9.91 -16.12
C TRP A 38 2.07 8.43 -16.43
N LEU A 39 3.12 7.81 -16.97
CA LEU A 39 3.13 6.37 -17.26
C LEU A 39 2.96 5.58 -15.96
N THR A 40 3.66 5.96 -14.89
CA THR A 40 3.54 5.32 -13.57
C THR A 40 2.15 5.51 -12.95
N LEU A 41 1.61 6.74 -12.92
CA LEU A 41 0.24 7.01 -12.40
C LEU A 41 -0.85 6.27 -13.19
N GLY A 42 -0.60 5.98 -14.47
CA GLY A 42 -1.50 5.20 -15.31
C GLY A 42 -1.19 3.69 -15.34
N HIS A 43 -0.18 3.23 -14.61
CA HIS A 43 0.35 1.85 -14.64
C HIS A 43 0.66 1.34 -16.06
N TYR A 44 1.17 2.22 -16.93
CA TYR A 44 1.52 1.89 -18.31
C TYR A 44 2.91 1.28 -18.42
N HIS A 45 2.98 0.15 -19.11
CA HIS A 45 4.24 -0.49 -19.49
C HIS A 45 4.35 -0.54 -21.00
N GLN A 46 5.58 -0.43 -21.51
CA GLN A 46 5.85 -0.60 -22.92
C GLN A 46 5.63 -2.07 -23.29
N ASP A 47 4.91 -2.31 -24.38
CA ASP A 47 4.65 -3.66 -24.87
C ASP A 47 5.95 -4.36 -25.26
N LYS A 48 6.07 -5.67 -24.97
CA LYS A 48 7.27 -6.48 -25.26
C LYS A 48 7.68 -6.44 -26.75
N PHE A 49 6.73 -6.17 -27.65
CA PHE A 49 6.95 -6.03 -29.08
C PHE A 49 6.29 -4.75 -29.60
N GLY A 50 6.94 -3.61 -29.43
CA GLY A 50 6.45 -2.35 -29.99
C GLY A 50 6.98 -1.11 -29.28
N SER A 51 6.47 0.05 -29.69
CA SER A 51 6.60 1.32 -28.98
C SER A 51 5.30 1.72 -28.26
N ASP A 52 4.30 0.85 -28.31
CA ASP A 52 2.99 1.08 -27.72
C ASP A 52 3.04 0.76 -26.21
N TYR A 53 2.09 1.34 -25.48
CA TYR A 53 1.98 1.22 -24.03
C TYR A 53 0.63 0.64 -23.67
N THR A 54 0.63 -0.30 -22.73
CA THR A 54 -0.57 -0.90 -22.17
C THR A 54 -0.58 -0.75 -20.66
N SER A 55 -1.70 -0.28 -20.12
CA SER A 55 -1.91 -0.19 -18.68
C SER A 55 -2.24 -1.54 -18.08
N GLN A 56 -1.66 -1.83 -16.92
CA GLN A 56 -1.98 -3.00 -16.10
C GLN A 56 -3.30 -2.88 -15.34
N ALA A 57 -3.99 -1.73 -15.37
CA ALA A 57 -5.29 -1.64 -14.74
C ALA A 57 -6.34 -2.43 -15.55
N ASP A 58 -7.08 -3.30 -14.87
CA ASP A 58 -8.09 -4.16 -15.50
C ASP A 58 -9.52 -3.65 -15.34
N ASP A 59 -9.77 -2.85 -14.30
CA ASP A 59 -11.04 -2.16 -14.11
C ASP A 59 -11.21 -0.98 -15.09
N PRO A 60 -12.20 -0.98 -16.00
CA PRO A 60 -12.48 0.15 -16.88
C PRO A 60 -12.76 1.45 -16.13
N ALA A 61 -13.24 1.39 -14.88
CA ALA A 61 -13.52 2.56 -14.05
C ALA A 61 -12.25 3.30 -13.55
N PHE A 62 -11.06 2.72 -13.76
CA PHE A 62 -9.78 3.41 -13.56
C PHE A 62 -9.47 4.45 -14.66
N PHE A 63 -10.06 4.28 -15.84
CA PHE A 63 -9.84 5.17 -16.98
C PHE A 63 -10.98 6.18 -17.14
N LEU A 64 -10.63 7.37 -17.62
CA LEU A 64 -11.58 8.39 -18.07
C LEU A 64 -11.85 8.30 -19.57
N SER A 65 -10.89 7.75 -20.33
CA SER A 65 -11.03 7.49 -21.77
C SER A 65 -11.45 6.05 -22.03
N ASP A 66 -12.35 5.84 -23.00
CA ASP A 66 -12.70 4.50 -23.50
C ASP A 66 -11.47 3.75 -24.08
N ASN A 67 -10.45 4.48 -24.53
CA ASN A 67 -9.18 3.92 -25.01
C ASN A 67 -8.05 4.06 -23.99
N GLY A 68 -8.34 4.40 -22.74
CA GLY A 68 -7.34 4.72 -21.74
C GLY A 68 -6.34 3.58 -21.54
N LYS A 69 -6.83 2.33 -21.42
CA LYS A 69 -5.98 1.16 -21.22
C LYS A 69 -4.82 1.00 -22.22
N THR A 70 -4.99 1.42 -23.47
CA THR A 70 -4.00 1.23 -24.55
C THR A 70 -3.48 2.55 -25.12
N SER A 71 -3.84 3.69 -24.52
CA SER A 71 -3.40 5.00 -24.99
C SER A 71 -3.17 5.95 -23.84
N PRO A 72 -1.91 6.08 -23.36
CA PRO A 72 -1.54 7.08 -22.37
C PRO A 72 -1.95 8.49 -22.79
N ARG A 73 -1.93 8.77 -24.10
CA ARG A 73 -2.37 10.04 -24.67
C ARG A 73 -3.87 10.27 -24.54
N ALA A 74 -4.69 9.29 -24.92
CA ALA A 74 -6.14 9.44 -24.85
C ALA A 74 -6.61 9.60 -23.39
N GLU A 75 -5.97 8.88 -22.45
CA GLU A 75 -6.25 9.04 -21.03
C GLU A 75 -5.81 10.39 -20.49
N LEU A 76 -4.65 10.91 -20.93
CA LEU A 76 -4.16 12.23 -20.52
C LEU A 76 -5.10 13.34 -20.98
N GLU A 77 -5.53 13.28 -22.24
CA GLU A 77 -6.46 14.24 -22.85
C GLU A 77 -7.82 14.20 -22.13
N ALA A 78 -8.36 13.00 -21.88
CA ALA A 78 -9.62 12.83 -21.14
C ALA A 78 -9.50 13.29 -19.68
N THR A 79 -8.37 13.02 -19.01
CA THR A 79 -8.11 13.48 -17.64
C THR A 79 -8.08 15.00 -17.59
N LEU A 80 -7.33 15.64 -18.49
CA LEU A 80 -7.25 17.10 -18.55
C LEU A 80 -8.60 17.74 -18.82
N GLU A 81 -9.41 17.18 -19.73
CA GLU A 81 -10.76 17.66 -19.98
C GLU A 81 -11.65 17.52 -18.74
N ALA A 82 -11.60 16.37 -18.06
CA ALA A 82 -12.47 16.06 -16.94
C ALA A 82 -12.16 16.89 -15.68
N ILE A 83 -10.89 17.15 -15.37
CA ILE A 83 -10.51 17.95 -14.19
C ILE A 83 -10.90 19.44 -14.32
N GLN A 84 -11.09 19.92 -15.55
CA GLN A 84 -11.50 21.30 -15.85
C GLN A 84 -13.01 21.48 -15.93
N GLN A 85 -13.80 20.40 -15.89
CA GLN A 85 -15.25 20.52 -15.91
C GLN A 85 -15.74 21.28 -14.67
N PRO A 86 -16.77 22.13 -14.80
CA PRO A 86 -17.38 22.77 -13.64
C PRO A 86 -18.11 21.73 -12.80
N GLY A 87 -18.04 21.88 -11.48
CA GLY A 87 -18.72 21.01 -10.54
C GLY A 87 -17.94 20.84 -9.24
N GLY A 88 -18.29 19.80 -8.49
CA GLY A 88 -17.60 19.42 -7.27
C GLY A 88 -18.21 18.16 -6.66
N GLY A 89 -17.77 17.82 -5.46
CA GLY A 89 -18.16 16.58 -4.80
C GLY A 89 -17.36 15.38 -5.29
N ASP A 90 -17.52 14.25 -4.62
CA ASP A 90 -16.60 13.11 -4.72
C ASP A 90 -16.56 12.44 -6.10
N SER A 91 -17.58 12.66 -6.95
CA SER A 91 -17.60 12.15 -8.33
C SER A 91 -16.81 13.01 -9.32
N HIS A 92 -16.41 14.22 -8.92
CA HIS A 92 -15.60 15.10 -9.76
C HIS A 92 -14.24 14.46 -10.06
N ALA A 93 -13.71 14.64 -11.28
CA ALA A 93 -12.48 13.98 -11.68
C ALA A 93 -11.29 14.31 -10.77
N ARG A 94 -11.20 15.54 -10.26
CA ARG A 94 -10.20 15.95 -9.27
C ARG A 94 -10.29 15.22 -7.92
N CYS A 95 -11.49 14.78 -7.53
CA CYS A 95 -11.71 14.03 -6.30
C CYS A 95 -11.56 12.53 -6.49
N ARG A 96 -11.82 12.03 -7.71
CA ARG A 96 -11.56 10.64 -8.09
C ARG A 96 -10.07 10.38 -8.36
N PHE A 97 -9.38 11.37 -8.93
CA PHE A 97 -7.99 11.30 -9.37
C PHE A 97 -7.14 12.45 -8.80
N PRO A 98 -6.98 12.56 -7.47
CA PRO A 98 -6.25 13.65 -6.84
C PRO A 98 -4.75 13.65 -7.18
N ALA A 99 -4.11 12.49 -7.35
CA ALA A 99 -2.69 12.43 -7.71
C ALA A 99 -2.49 12.88 -9.16
N ARG A 100 -3.37 12.46 -10.08
CA ARG A 100 -3.32 12.91 -11.48
C ARG A 100 -3.61 14.42 -11.62
N ASP A 101 -4.57 14.97 -10.85
CA ASP A 101 -4.85 16.42 -10.83
C ASP A 101 -3.64 17.21 -10.30
N ALA A 102 -3.06 16.77 -9.17
CA ALA A 102 -1.89 17.41 -8.59
C ALA A 102 -0.73 17.45 -9.59
N TRP A 103 -0.39 16.31 -10.19
CA TRP A 103 0.66 16.23 -11.20
C TRP A 103 0.38 17.12 -12.41
N LEU A 104 -0.84 17.10 -12.97
CA LEU A 104 -1.19 17.94 -14.12
C LEU A 104 -1.03 19.45 -13.83
N ARG A 105 -1.33 19.89 -12.60
CA ARG A 105 -1.15 21.29 -12.16
C ARG A 105 0.31 21.68 -11.97
N GLU A 106 1.19 20.72 -11.72
CA GLU A 106 2.64 20.97 -11.73
C GLU A 106 3.18 21.14 -13.17
N GLN A 107 2.56 20.47 -14.15
CA GLN A 107 3.00 20.51 -15.54
C GLN A 107 2.38 21.65 -16.36
N LEU A 108 1.18 22.10 -15.98
CA LEU A 108 0.36 23.03 -16.77
C LEU A 108 -0.19 24.16 -15.89
N ASP A 109 -0.31 25.35 -16.47
CA ASP A 109 -0.98 26.49 -15.82
C ASP A 109 -2.50 26.33 -15.94
N LEU A 110 -3.10 25.61 -14.98
CA LEU A 110 -4.54 25.33 -14.93
C LEU A 110 -5.27 26.31 -14.00
N PRO A 111 -6.53 26.68 -14.30
CA PRO A 111 -7.32 27.52 -13.41
C PRO A 111 -7.41 26.96 -11.98
N ASP A 112 -7.16 27.83 -11.00
CA ASP A 112 -7.22 27.49 -9.57
C ASP A 112 -8.65 27.62 -9.02
N THR A 113 -9.59 26.97 -9.69
CA THR A 113 -10.98 26.90 -9.21
C THR A 113 -11.04 25.92 -8.04
N PRO A 114 -11.52 26.30 -6.85
CA PRO A 114 -11.62 25.37 -5.73
C PRO A 114 -12.61 24.24 -6.03
N VAL A 115 -12.21 23.01 -5.78
CA VAL A 115 -13.07 21.83 -5.78
C VAL A 115 -12.97 21.19 -4.41
N ASN A 116 -14.12 20.91 -3.79
CA ASN A 116 -14.20 20.26 -2.49
C ASN A 116 -14.33 18.75 -2.68
N CYS A 117 -13.42 17.98 -2.07
CA CYS A 117 -13.35 16.53 -2.16
C CYS A 117 -13.52 15.90 -0.78
N PRO A 118 -14.69 16.03 -0.14
CA PRO A 118 -14.88 15.72 1.27
C PRO A 118 -14.57 14.26 1.61
N ALA A 119 -14.88 13.29 0.74
CA ALA A 119 -14.56 11.89 1.02
C ALA A 119 -13.06 11.62 1.01
N PHE A 120 -12.33 12.18 0.04
CA PHE A 120 -10.87 12.05 -0.04
C PHE A 120 -10.20 12.78 1.13
N GLU A 121 -10.60 14.02 1.43
CA GLU A 121 -10.08 14.81 2.54
C GLU A 121 -10.31 14.12 3.89
N GLN A 122 -11.51 13.57 4.11
CA GLN A 122 -11.82 12.81 5.32
C GLN A 122 -11.00 11.52 5.41
N TRP A 123 -10.85 10.79 4.30
CA TRP A 123 -10.08 9.55 4.24
C TRP A 123 -8.59 9.82 4.54
N ALA A 124 -7.97 10.76 3.83
CA ALA A 124 -6.57 11.12 4.03
C ALA A 124 -6.33 11.67 5.45
N GLY A 125 -7.24 12.51 5.96
CA GLY A 125 -7.19 13.03 7.32
C GLY A 125 -7.39 11.97 8.41
N THR A 126 -8.14 10.88 8.12
CA THR A 126 -8.28 9.75 9.05
C THR A 126 -7.01 8.92 9.12
N LEU A 127 -6.31 8.76 7.98
CA LEU A 127 -5.01 8.10 7.93
C LEU A 127 -3.93 8.93 8.65
N ASN A 128 -3.99 10.26 8.52
CA ASN A 128 -3.12 11.23 9.21
C ASN A 128 -1.63 10.88 9.08
N THR A 129 -1.17 10.52 7.89
CA THR A 129 0.16 9.94 7.67
C THR A 129 1.25 11.00 7.56
N GLU A 130 2.30 10.87 8.38
CA GLU A 130 3.55 11.66 8.25
C GLU A 130 4.68 10.82 7.64
N LYS A 131 4.76 9.54 8.01
CA LYS A 131 5.81 8.63 7.52
C LYS A 131 5.22 7.36 6.92
N VAL A 132 5.96 6.76 5.99
CA VAL A 132 5.60 5.48 5.39
C VAL A 132 6.71 4.47 5.68
N THR A 133 6.33 3.30 6.18
CA THR A 133 7.25 2.23 6.54
C THR A 133 6.95 0.98 5.72
N LEU A 134 7.91 0.51 4.93
CA LEU A 134 7.81 -0.78 4.25
C LEU A 134 8.04 -1.90 5.27
N VAL A 135 7.05 -2.75 5.51
CA VAL A 135 7.14 -3.87 6.44
C VAL A 135 7.29 -5.16 5.65
N PHE A 136 8.30 -5.96 6.01
CA PHE A 136 8.55 -7.29 5.45
C PHE A 136 8.34 -8.35 6.52
N ALA A 137 7.40 -9.27 6.28
CA ALA A 137 7.23 -10.48 7.07
C ALA A 137 8.11 -11.60 6.49
N ALA A 138 9.03 -12.14 7.31
CA ALA A 138 10.01 -13.15 6.89
C ALA A 138 9.36 -14.43 6.35
N SER A 139 10.04 -15.21 5.51
CA SER A 139 9.49 -16.42 4.87
C SER A 139 8.89 -17.44 5.85
N TYR A 140 7.73 -18.00 5.50
CA TYR A 140 7.10 -19.10 6.26
C TYR A 140 6.97 -20.36 5.41
N LEU A 141 7.83 -21.34 5.67
CA LEU A 141 7.98 -22.55 4.84
C LEU A 141 6.81 -23.54 4.96
N ASN A 142 5.98 -23.42 6.00
CA ASN A 142 4.86 -24.33 6.23
C ASN A 142 3.63 -23.99 5.37
N SER A 143 3.63 -22.88 4.62
CA SER A 143 2.58 -22.53 3.68
C SER A 143 3.17 -22.07 2.34
N PRO A 144 2.83 -22.71 1.20
CA PRO A 144 3.36 -22.35 -0.12
C PRO A 144 3.09 -20.89 -0.52
N SER A 145 1.97 -20.30 -0.09
CA SER A 145 1.60 -18.92 -0.41
C SER A 145 2.43 -17.89 0.37
N SER A 146 3.02 -18.28 1.51
CA SER A 146 3.83 -17.42 2.39
C SER A 146 5.33 -17.71 2.34
N MET A 147 5.73 -18.67 1.50
CA MET A 147 7.10 -19.19 1.43
C MET A 147 8.15 -18.13 1.07
N PHE A 148 7.77 -17.11 0.30
CA PHE A 148 8.69 -16.05 -0.16
C PHE A 148 8.65 -14.77 0.68
N GLY A 149 7.85 -14.75 1.76
CA GLY A 149 7.63 -13.54 2.54
C GLY A 149 6.40 -12.76 2.09
N HIS A 150 6.08 -11.68 2.81
CA HIS A 150 5.08 -10.69 2.39
C HIS A 150 5.57 -9.29 2.69
N THR A 151 5.15 -8.33 1.88
CA THR A 151 5.37 -6.91 2.11
C THR A 151 4.07 -6.14 2.15
N PHE A 152 4.02 -5.11 3.00
CA PHE A 152 2.95 -4.12 3.07
C PHE A 152 3.54 -2.79 3.53
N LEU A 153 2.84 -1.68 3.28
CA LEU A 153 3.24 -0.36 3.77
C LEU A 153 2.46 -0.05 5.04
N ARG A 154 3.12 0.42 6.09
CA ARG A 154 2.49 1.00 7.28
C ARG A 154 2.50 2.53 7.13
N LEU A 155 1.37 3.15 7.47
CA LEU A 155 1.12 4.58 7.38
C LEU A 155 1.20 5.16 8.80
N ASP A 156 2.35 5.76 9.10
CA ASP A 156 2.71 6.18 10.45
C ASP A 156 2.24 7.63 10.68
N PRO A 157 1.41 7.88 11.70
CA PRO A 157 1.02 9.24 12.04
C PRO A 157 2.17 10.02 12.69
N PRO A 158 2.04 11.37 12.80
CA PRO A 158 2.98 12.18 13.56
C PRO A 158 3.23 11.60 14.95
N GLN A 159 4.50 11.39 15.28
CA GLN A 159 4.92 10.83 16.56
C GLN A 159 5.28 11.98 17.51
N ASP A 160 4.28 12.56 18.17
CA ASP A 160 4.46 13.69 19.09
C ASP A 160 5.03 13.24 20.47
N ASP A 161 4.96 11.95 20.80
CA ASP A 161 5.44 11.34 22.05
C ASP A 161 5.89 9.87 21.91
N GLU A 162 6.58 9.34 22.92
CA GLU A 162 7.01 7.93 23.01
C GLU A 162 5.82 6.94 23.14
N GLU A 163 4.58 7.43 23.26
CA GLU A 163 3.35 6.63 23.46
C GLU A 163 2.52 6.45 22.17
N THR A 164 2.97 6.97 21.02
CA THR A 164 2.22 6.82 19.77
C THR A 164 2.10 5.33 19.40
N ASP A 165 0.91 4.76 19.63
CA ASP A 165 0.62 3.35 19.41
C ASP A 165 0.47 3.05 17.91
N LEU A 166 1.59 2.67 17.30
CA LEU A 166 1.66 2.24 15.90
C LEU A 166 0.76 1.03 15.61
N LEU A 167 0.25 0.29 16.61
CA LEU A 167 -0.70 -0.80 16.37
C LEU A 167 -2.00 -0.32 15.72
N LEU A 168 -2.40 0.93 15.97
CA LEU A 168 -3.58 1.56 15.38
C LEU A 168 -3.28 2.28 14.06
N ALA A 169 -2.02 2.34 13.65
CA ALA A 169 -1.65 2.83 12.32
C ALA A 169 -2.33 1.99 11.24
N ASN A 170 -2.61 2.60 10.09
CA ASN A 170 -3.18 1.89 8.96
C ASN A 170 -2.07 1.29 8.10
N THR A 171 -2.41 0.28 7.31
CA THR A 171 -1.51 -0.38 6.38
C THR A 171 -2.12 -0.41 4.99
N ILE A 172 -1.29 -0.35 3.96
CA ILE A 172 -1.65 -0.63 2.57
C ILE A 172 -1.03 -1.97 2.21
N SER A 173 -1.87 -2.89 1.75
CA SER A 173 -1.45 -4.20 1.26
C SER A 173 -2.15 -4.50 -0.06
N TYR A 174 -1.61 -5.43 -0.83
CA TYR A 174 -2.23 -5.91 -2.07
C TYR A 174 -2.29 -7.43 -2.04
N ALA A 175 -3.46 -7.98 -2.33
CA ALA A 175 -3.68 -9.42 -2.26
C ALA A 175 -4.67 -9.87 -3.34
N ALA A 176 -4.61 -11.14 -3.71
CA ALA A 176 -5.64 -11.76 -4.53
C ALA A 176 -6.96 -11.82 -3.76
N ASP A 177 -8.04 -11.33 -4.36
CA ASP A 177 -9.41 -11.55 -3.90
C ASP A 177 -9.85 -12.97 -4.27
N ALA A 178 -9.42 -13.93 -3.46
CA ALA A 178 -9.90 -15.30 -3.55
C ALA A 178 -11.11 -15.45 -2.63
N ALA A 179 -12.26 -15.78 -3.23
CA ALA A 179 -13.42 -16.21 -2.48
C ALA A 179 -13.02 -17.33 -1.49
N GLU A 180 -13.56 -17.28 -0.27
CA GLU A 180 -13.28 -18.11 0.93
C GLU A 180 -13.28 -19.65 0.74
N HIS A 181 -13.47 -20.16 -0.48
CA HIS A 181 -13.77 -21.55 -0.79
C HIS A 181 -12.71 -22.25 -1.64
N ASP A 182 -11.62 -21.57 -2.03
CA ASP A 182 -10.55 -22.20 -2.81
C ASP A 182 -9.48 -22.83 -1.89
N SER A 183 -9.17 -24.11 -2.12
CA SER A 183 -8.05 -24.78 -1.44
C SER A 183 -6.71 -24.10 -1.75
N GLU A 184 -5.77 -24.07 -0.80
CA GLU A 184 -4.45 -23.41 -0.95
C GLU A 184 -3.69 -23.84 -2.22
N LEU A 185 -3.85 -25.09 -2.68
CA LEU A 185 -3.25 -25.59 -3.91
C LEU A 185 -3.90 -25.03 -5.19
N LEU A 186 -5.23 -24.86 -5.18
CA LEU A 186 -5.96 -24.24 -6.29
C LEU A 186 -5.68 -22.74 -6.35
N PHE A 187 -5.54 -22.10 -5.18
CA PHE A 187 -5.11 -20.72 -5.02
C PHE A 187 -3.69 -20.50 -5.57
N ALA A 188 -2.73 -21.35 -5.20
CA ALA A 188 -1.38 -21.29 -5.73
C ALA A 188 -1.33 -21.51 -7.26
N TYR A 189 -2.06 -22.50 -7.78
CA TYR A 189 -2.13 -22.77 -9.22
C TYR A 189 -2.75 -21.59 -10.00
N ARG A 190 -3.89 -21.06 -9.57
CA ARG A 190 -4.54 -19.91 -10.23
C ARG A 190 -3.75 -18.61 -10.07
N GLY A 191 -3.14 -18.38 -8.91
CA GLY A 191 -2.25 -17.23 -8.68
C GLY A 191 -1.03 -17.25 -9.61
N ILE A 192 -0.49 -18.42 -9.94
CA ILE A 192 0.61 -18.55 -10.92
C ILE A 192 0.21 -18.10 -12.33
N PHE A 193 -1.07 -18.21 -12.71
CA PHE A 193 -1.57 -17.95 -14.06
C PHE A 193 -2.49 -16.71 -14.18
N GLY A 194 -2.53 -15.81 -13.19
CA GLY A 194 -3.35 -14.60 -13.27
C GLY A 194 -4.85 -14.82 -13.02
N GLY A 195 -5.22 -15.85 -12.26
CA GLY A 195 -6.61 -16.30 -12.13
C GLY A 195 -7.47 -15.58 -11.08
N TYR A 196 -6.96 -14.54 -10.42
CA TYR A 196 -7.69 -13.78 -9.40
C TYR A 196 -7.56 -12.27 -9.63
N PRO A 197 -8.65 -11.50 -9.44
CA PRO A 197 -8.52 -10.06 -9.30
C PRO A 197 -7.71 -9.78 -8.03
N GLY A 198 -6.70 -8.94 -8.14
CA GLY A 198 -6.00 -8.38 -7.01
C GLY A 198 -6.62 -7.06 -6.57
N ILE A 199 -6.66 -6.87 -5.25
CA ILE A 199 -7.24 -5.68 -4.63
C ILE A 199 -6.24 -5.06 -3.67
N THR A 200 -6.27 -3.73 -3.61
CA THR A 200 -5.57 -2.97 -2.57
C THR A 200 -6.44 -2.93 -1.33
N SER A 201 -5.88 -3.23 -0.16
CA SER A 201 -6.60 -3.26 1.10
C SER A 201 -5.94 -2.36 2.13
N ILE A 202 -6.77 -1.57 2.81
CA ILE A 202 -6.36 -0.69 3.90
C ILE A 202 -6.89 -1.28 5.21
N LYS A 203 -5.98 -1.66 6.10
CA LYS A 203 -6.32 -2.32 7.37
C LYS A 203 -5.48 -1.81 8.54
N PRO A 204 -5.97 -1.86 9.78
CA PRO A 204 -5.16 -1.56 10.96
C PRO A 204 -3.95 -2.49 11.08
N TYR A 205 -2.83 -1.95 11.55
CA TYR A 205 -1.56 -2.67 11.65
C TYR A 205 -1.61 -3.84 12.64
N TYR A 206 -2.40 -3.73 13.72
CA TYR A 206 -2.58 -4.84 14.67
C TYR A 206 -3.13 -6.11 14.00
N GLU A 207 -3.91 -6.00 12.92
CA GLU A 207 -4.40 -7.17 12.18
C GLU A 207 -3.26 -7.87 11.44
N MET A 208 -2.34 -7.10 10.87
CA MET A 208 -1.16 -7.62 10.17
C MET A 208 -0.15 -8.24 11.15
N ILE A 209 0.04 -7.64 12.33
CA ILE A 209 0.84 -8.22 13.42
C ILE A 209 0.23 -9.53 13.88
N ARG A 210 -1.09 -9.55 14.15
CA ARG A 210 -1.78 -10.76 14.60
C ARG A 210 -1.64 -11.88 13.59
N LEU A 211 -1.78 -11.59 12.30
CA LEU A 211 -1.62 -12.59 11.25
C LEU A 211 -0.18 -13.09 11.16
N TYR A 212 0.78 -12.21 10.93
CA TYR A 212 2.13 -12.62 10.57
C TYR A 212 3.00 -12.95 11.79
N ASN A 213 2.93 -12.15 12.85
CA ASN A 213 3.79 -12.31 14.03
C ASN A 213 3.19 -13.26 15.07
N ASP A 214 1.88 -13.12 15.36
CA ASP A 214 1.26 -13.88 16.45
C ASP A 214 0.77 -15.27 15.99
N ILE A 215 0.17 -15.38 14.79
CA ILE A 215 -0.37 -16.65 14.28
C ILE A 215 0.67 -17.42 13.47
N GLU A 216 1.34 -16.76 12.52
CA GLU A 216 2.34 -17.43 11.68
C GLU A 216 3.74 -17.46 12.31
N HIS A 217 3.93 -16.78 13.44
CA HIS A 217 5.19 -16.74 14.19
C HIS A 217 6.40 -16.24 13.37
N ARG A 218 6.16 -15.25 12.51
CA ARG A 218 7.17 -14.67 11.62
C ARG A 218 7.73 -13.38 12.16
N ASP A 219 9.04 -13.24 12.05
CA ASP A 219 9.71 -11.98 12.32
C ASP A 219 9.29 -10.91 11.31
N LEU A 220 9.17 -9.68 11.78
CA LEU A 220 8.91 -8.52 10.94
C LEU A 220 10.14 -7.61 10.90
N TRP A 221 10.44 -7.11 9.72
CA TRP A 221 11.41 -6.05 9.50
C TRP A 221 10.68 -4.82 8.98
N GLU A 222 10.83 -3.70 9.67
CA GLU A 222 10.14 -2.44 9.41
C GLU A 222 11.17 -1.44 8.87
N TYR A 223 11.03 -1.05 7.61
CA TYR A 223 11.94 -0.17 6.87
C TYR A 223 11.28 1.19 6.63
N THR A 224 11.56 2.17 7.50
CA THR A 224 11.00 3.52 7.36
C THR A 224 11.59 4.18 6.12
N LEU A 225 10.72 4.66 5.23
CA LEU A 225 11.12 5.32 3.99
C LEU A 225 11.43 6.80 4.26
N ASN A 226 12.45 7.34 3.61
CA ASN A 226 12.84 8.75 3.71
C ASN A 226 12.02 9.66 2.77
N LEU A 227 10.72 9.37 2.60
CA LEU A 227 9.81 10.19 1.81
C LEU A 227 9.59 11.55 2.49
N ASN A 228 9.54 12.62 1.71
CA ASN A 228 9.10 13.93 2.19
C ASN A 228 7.56 13.99 2.18
N GLN A 229 6.97 14.99 2.86
CA GLN A 229 5.52 15.06 3.00
C GLN A 229 4.77 15.13 1.66
N GLN A 230 5.30 15.84 0.66
CA GLN A 230 4.65 15.91 -0.66
C GLN A 230 4.62 14.52 -1.32
N GLU A 231 5.68 13.73 -1.18
CA GLU A 231 5.73 12.36 -1.70
C GLU A 231 4.78 11.43 -0.93
N VAL A 232 4.67 11.59 0.40
CA VAL A 232 3.67 10.88 1.20
C VAL A 232 2.25 11.23 0.76
N ASP A 233 1.96 12.51 0.55
CA ASP A 233 0.66 12.99 0.09
C ASP A 233 0.34 12.43 -1.31
N THR A 234 1.32 12.37 -2.23
CA THR A 234 1.17 11.72 -3.55
C THR A 234 0.91 10.23 -3.41
N LEU A 235 1.61 9.52 -2.51
CA LEU A 235 1.38 8.10 -2.24
C LEU A 235 -0.06 7.85 -1.79
N LEU A 236 -0.57 8.64 -0.85
CA LEU A 236 -1.95 8.54 -0.37
C LEU A 236 -2.96 8.90 -1.46
N ALA A 237 -2.71 10.00 -2.18
CA ALA A 237 -3.56 10.44 -3.28
C ALA A 237 -3.66 9.36 -4.36
N HIS A 238 -2.57 8.73 -4.74
CA HIS A 238 -2.60 7.67 -5.75
C HIS A 238 -3.19 6.35 -5.20
N THR A 239 -2.95 6.04 -3.92
CA THR A 239 -3.63 4.92 -3.24
C THR A 239 -5.15 5.07 -3.31
N TRP A 240 -5.67 6.28 -3.09
CA TRP A 240 -7.10 6.58 -3.23
C TRP A 240 -7.64 6.30 -4.65
N GLU A 241 -6.84 6.56 -5.69
CA GLU A 241 -7.23 6.31 -7.09
C GLU A 241 -7.38 4.81 -7.42
N ILE A 242 -6.66 3.95 -6.70
CA ILE A 242 -6.56 2.52 -6.99
C ILE A 242 -7.22 1.61 -5.96
N GLN A 243 -7.58 2.11 -4.76
CA GLN A 243 -8.03 1.25 -3.65
C GLN A 243 -9.26 0.38 -3.98
N ASP A 244 -10.16 0.88 -4.83
CA ASP A 244 -11.37 0.17 -5.28
C ASP A 244 -11.27 -0.29 -6.74
N LYS A 245 -10.06 -0.55 -7.24
CA LYS A 245 -9.80 -0.96 -8.63
C LYS A 245 -9.13 -2.31 -8.68
N ASN A 246 -9.59 -3.11 -9.63
CA ASN A 246 -9.03 -4.42 -9.90
C ASN A 246 -7.83 -4.30 -10.84
N PHE A 247 -6.78 -5.02 -10.46
CA PHE A 247 -5.62 -5.31 -11.26
C PHE A 247 -5.44 -6.84 -11.24
N ASP A 248 -5.01 -7.45 -12.34
CA ASP A 248 -4.75 -8.88 -12.36
C ASP A 248 -3.65 -9.21 -11.32
N TYR A 249 -3.83 -10.31 -10.60
CA TYR A 249 -2.85 -10.80 -9.63
C TYR A 249 -2.06 -11.96 -10.22
N TYR A 250 -0.76 -11.75 -10.43
CA TYR A 250 0.17 -12.80 -10.81
C TYR A 250 1.16 -13.05 -9.68
N PHE A 251 1.27 -14.30 -9.23
CA PHE A 251 2.05 -14.67 -8.05
C PHE A 251 3.53 -14.33 -8.19
N PHE A 252 4.08 -14.39 -9.40
CA PHE A 252 5.51 -14.21 -9.61
C PHE A 252 5.90 -12.75 -9.83
N ASP A 253 5.17 -11.98 -10.62
CA ASP A 253 5.50 -10.59 -10.96
C ASP A 253 4.49 -9.60 -10.39
N GLU A 254 3.22 -9.60 -10.82
CA GLU A 254 2.20 -8.61 -10.41
C GLU A 254 1.56 -8.93 -9.04
N ASN A 255 2.41 -9.19 -8.06
CA ASN A 255 2.02 -9.57 -6.70
C ASN A 255 2.06 -8.36 -5.73
N CYS A 256 1.88 -8.66 -4.44
CA CYS A 256 1.90 -7.66 -3.37
C CYS A 256 3.15 -6.77 -3.39
N ALA A 257 4.33 -7.33 -3.66
CA ALA A 257 5.57 -6.59 -3.59
C ALA A 257 5.70 -5.62 -4.77
N TYR A 258 5.32 -6.06 -5.98
CA TYR A 258 5.32 -5.22 -7.17
C TYR A 258 4.41 -4.01 -7.07
N ARG A 259 3.16 -4.20 -6.62
CA ARG A 259 2.20 -3.09 -6.52
C ARG A 259 2.62 -2.04 -5.49
N LEU A 260 3.31 -2.44 -4.42
CA LEU A 260 3.88 -1.49 -3.46
C LEU A 260 5.07 -0.72 -4.02
N LEU A 261 5.92 -1.36 -4.84
CA LEU A 261 6.98 -0.64 -5.56
C LEU A 261 6.38 0.38 -6.54
N ALA A 262 5.30 0.02 -7.24
CA ALA A 262 4.60 0.95 -8.13
C ALA A 262 4.05 2.17 -7.37
N LEU A 263 3.51 1.99 -6.17
CA LEU A 263 3.09 3.10 -5.31
C LEU A 263 4.26 3.98 -4.87
N ILE A 264 5.42 3.39 -4.55
CA ILE A 264 6.62 4.14 -4.18
C ILE A 264 7.16 4.92 -5.39
N ASP A 265 7.21 4.32 -6.57
CA ASP A 265 7.63 4.99 -7.82
C ASP A 265 6.68 6.14 -8.19
N ALA A 266 5.37 5.98 -7.95
CA ALA A 266 4.40 7.06 -8.14
C ALA A 266 4.63 8.22 -7.17
N ALA A 267 4.98 7.91 -5.92
CA ALA A 267 5.24 8.89 -4.87
C ALA A 267 6.56 9.66 -5.08
N ARG A 268 7.61 8.97 -5.54
CA ARG A 268 8.92 9.56 -5.84
C ARG A 268 9.36 9.17 -7.26
N PRO A 269 8.98 9.96 -8.28
CA PRO A 269 9.37 9.68 -9.65
C PRO A 269 10.90 9.60 -9.83
N GLY A 270 11.37 8.60 -10.59
CA GLY A 270 12.78 8.38 -10.90
C GLY A 270 13.52 7.41 -9.97
N THR A 271 12.80 6.71 -9.09
CA THR A 271 13.35 5.57 -8.35
C THR A 271 13.47 4.30 -9.19
N ASP A 272 12.68 4.21 -10.27
CA ASP A 272 12.69 3.14 -11.27
C ASP A 272 12.67 1.72 -10.64
N LEU A 273 11.98 1.55 -9.49
CA LEU A 273 11.97 0.29 -8.74
C LEU A 273 11.29 -0.83 -9.52
N LEU A 274 10.30 -0.50 -10.36
CA LEU A 274 9.65 -1.48 -11.23
C LEU A 274 10.58 -2.04 -12.31
N ASP A 275 11.62 -1.31 -12.73
CA ASP A 275 12.57 -1.77 -13.76
C ASP A 275 13.48 -2.89 -13.24
N GLU A 276 13.65 -3.00 -11.92
CA GLU A 276 14.37 -4.11 -11.28
C GLU A 276 13.59 -5.44 -11.35
N VAL A 277 12.27 -5.39 -11.56
CA VAL A 277 11.41 -6.56 -11.64
C VAL A 277 11.53 -7.20 -13.02
N SER A 278 12.55 -8.04 -13.19
CA SER A 278 12.80 -8.72 -14.47
C SER A 278 11.85 -9.88 -14.78
N THR A 279 11.61 -10.75 -13.78
CA THR A 279 10.79 -11.97 -13.94
C THR A 279 9.98 -12.31 -12.70
N HIS A 280 10.46 -11.90 -11.53
CA HIS A 280 9.81 -12.19 -10.25
C HIS A 280 9.99 -11.00 -9.29
N ALA A 281 8.91 -10.59 -8.62
CA ALA A 281 8.92 -9.64 -7.52
C ALA A 281 8.93 -10.43 -6.19
N ILE A 282 10.11 -10.92 -5.80
CA ILE A 282 10.26 -11.62 -4.52
C ILE A 282 10.31 -10.57 -3.39
N PRO A 283 9.48 -10.66 -2.34
CA PRO A 283 9.41 -9.68 -1.26
C PRO A 283 10.75 -9.34 -0.57
N SER A 284 11.69 -10.28 -0.48
CA SER A 284 13.02 -10.01 0.08
C SER A 284 13.94 -9.25 -0.90
N ASP A 285 13.72 -9.38 -2.21
CA ASP A 285 14.43 -8.61 -3.24
C ASP A 285 13.88 -7.19 -3.32
N THR A 286 12.58 -6.97 -3.11
CA THR A 286 11.99 -5.62 -3.10
C THR A 286 12.55 -4.74 -1.99
N VAL A 287 12.73 -5.30 -0.79
CA VAL A 287 13.45 -4.63 0.30
C VAL A 287 14.88 -4.24 -0.11
N ARG A 288 15.57 -5.13 -0.85
CA ARG A 288 16.92 -4.86 -1.34
C ARG A 288 16.93 -3.71 -2.33
N TRP A 289 15.99 -3.69 -3.29
CA TRP A 289 15.89 -2.61 -4.28
C TRP A 289 15.56 -1.26 -3.64
N VAL A 290 14.62 -1.21 -2.70
CA VAL A 290 14.30 0.01 -1.94
C VAL A 290 15.51 0.53 -1.17
N ARG A 291 16.30 -0.36 -0.55
CA ARG A 291 17.57 0.01 0.09
C ARG A 291 18.59 0.54 -0.90
N ASP A 292 18.79 -0.16 -2.02
CA ASP A 292 19.83 0.18 -3.00
C ASP A 292 19.48 1.48 -3.76
N ALA A 293 18.19 1.82 -3.89
CA ALA A 293 17.69 3.11 -4.34
C ALA A 293 17.85 4.26 -3.32
N GLY A 294 18.39 3.98 -2.12
CA GLY A 294 18.66 5.00 -1.10
C GLY A 294 17.40 5.54 -0.42
N LEU A 295 16.31 4.76 -0.38
CA LEU A 295 15.01 5.20 0.12
C LEU A 295 14.81 5.01 1.63
N LEU A 296 15.81 4.51 2.35
CA LEU A 296 15.66 4.15 3.76
C LEU A 296 16.14 5.25 4.71
N GLU A 297 15.30 5.57 5.70
CA GLU A 297 15.66 6.40 6.86
C GLU A 297 16.16 5.53 8.03
N SER A 298 15.41 4.49 8.39
CA SER A 298 15.71 3.61 9.54
C SER A 298 15.17 2.19 9.34
N ILE A 299 15.71 1.25 10.13
CA ILE A 299 15.31 -0.15 10.13
C ILE A 299 15.00 -0.57 11.56
N HIS A 300 13.82 -1.16 11.78
CA HIS A 300 13.42 -1.74 13.05
C HIS A 300 13.11 -3.23 12.87
N TYR A 301 13.56 -4.05 13.83
CA TYR A 301 13.33 -5.49 13.82
C TYR A 301 12.38 -5.85 14.96
N ARG A 302 11.30 -6.55 14.61
CA ARG A 302 10.31 -7.07 15.54
C ARG A 302 10.38 -8.61 15.51
N PRO A 303 10.97 -9.25 16.53
CA PRO A 303 11.01 -10.69 16.58
C PRO A 303 9.59 -11.26 16.74
N SER A 304 9.37 -12.48 16.25
CA SER A 304 8.16 -13.23 16.55
C SER A 304 8.15 -13.76 17.98
N ALA A 305 6.99 -14.23 18.43
CA ALA A 305 6.88 -14.97 19.69
C ALA A 305 7.84 -16.17 19.70
N ALA A 306 7.95 -16.92 18.60
CA ALA A 306 8.86 -18.06 18.49
C ALA A 306 10.33 -17.65 18.62
N THR A 307 10.76 -16.60 17.89
CA THR A 307 12.14 -16.10 17.95
C THR A 307 12.48 -15.56 19.34
N SER A 308 11.55 -14.84 19.96
CA SER A 308 11.71 -14.29 21.31
C SER A 308 11.85 -15.39 22.36
N VAL A 309 10.99 -16.41 22.30
CA VAL A 309 11.04 -17.58 23.19
C VAL A 309 12.35 -18.35 23.01
N ALA A 310 12.73 -18.65 21.76
CA ALA A 310 13.97 -19.36 21.46
C ALA A 310 15.18 -18.60 22.01
N HIS A 311 15.25 -17.28 21.78
CA HIS A 311 16.31 -16.44 22.31
C HIS A 311 16.37 -16.44 23.85
N SER A 312 15.21 -16.32 24.51
CA SER A 312 15.12 -16.36 25.97
C SER A 312 15.61 -17.69 26.55
N LEU A 313 15.26 -18.81 25.92
CA LEU A 313 15.72 -20.14 26.33
C LEU A 313 17.22 -20.35 26.06
N ASP A 314 17.71 -19.97 24.88
CA ASP A 314 19.12 -20.12 24.50
C ASP A 314 20.05 -19.25 25.36
N SER A 315 19.54 -18.14 25.89
CA SER A 315 20.27 -17.24 26.79
C SER A 315 20.41 -17.79 28.22
N LEU A 316 19.69 -18.87 28.57
CA LEU A 316 19.85 -19.52 29.87
C LEU A 316 21.13 -20.37 29.91
N PRO A 317 21.80 -20.47 31.07
CA PRO A 317 22.80 -21.50 31.33
C PRO A 317 22.27 -22.92 31.02
N ALA A 318 23.14 -23.83 30.58
CA ALA A 318 22.72 -25.17 30.12
C ALA A 318 21.99 -26.01 31.19
N ASP A 319 22.35 -25.84 32.46
CA ASP A 319 21.65 -26.44 33.60
C ASP A 319 20.27 -25.81 33.79
N HIS A 320 20.13 -24.49 33.62
CA HIS A 320 18.83 -23.81 33.68
C HIS A 320 17.92 -24.18 32.50
N GLN A 321 18.45 -24.40 31.30
CA GLN A 321 17.67 -24.90 30.16
C GLN A 321 17.04 -26.27 30.46
N THR A 322 17.79 -27.14 31.15
CA THR A 322 17.28 -28.45 31.58
C THR A 322 16.14 -28.29 32.60
N ILE A 323 16.29 -27.36 33.55
CA ILE A 323 15.24 -27.05 34.53
C ILE A 323 14.02 -26.44 33.84
N ALA A 324 14.20 -25.55 32.85
CA ALA A 324 13.12 -24.94 32.08
C ALA A 324 12.30 -25.99 31.34
N ALA A 325 12.96 -26.92 30.64
CA ALA A 325 12.30 -28.02 29.98
C ALA A 325 11.55 -28.93 30.97
N ALA A 326 12.14 -29.21 32.14
CA ALA A 326 11.51 -30.03 33.17
C ALA A 326 10.29 -29.35 33.81
N LEU A 327 10.35 -28.02 34.03
CA LEU A 327 9.23 -27.21 34.48
C LEU A 327 8.10 -27.18 33.43
N ALA A 328 8.43 -26.92 32.17
CA ALA A 328 7.45 -26.84 31.08
C ALA A 328 6.67 -28.16 30.88
N ASN A 329 7.33 -29.30 31.12
CA ASN A 329 6.71 -30.63 31.04
C ASN A 329 6.10 -31.11 32.37
N GLY A 330 6.13 -30.31 33.43
CA GLY A 330 5.58 -30.65 34.74
C GLY A 330 6.36 -31.69 35.54
N TYR A 331 7.60 -32.01 35.15
CA TYR A 331 8.47 -32.92 35.92
C TYR A 331 9.07 -32.26 37.16
N VAL A 332 9.18 -30.93 37.14
CA VAL A 332 9.67 -30.09 38.23
C VAL A 332 8.60 -29.05 38.55
N ALA A 333 8.37 -28.77 39.82
CA ALA A 333 7.50 -27.70 40.28
C ALA A 333 8.30 -26.43 40.60
N VAL A 334 7.67 -25.27 40.47
CA VAL A 334 8.27 -23.96 40.85
C VAL A 334 8.74 -23.94 42.31
N SER A 335 8.14 -24.78 43.17
CA SER A 335 8.50 -24.93 44.57
C SER A 335 9.73 -25.80 44.85
N ASP A 336 10.26 -26.49 43.85
CA ASP A 336 11.27 -27.52 44.06
C ASP A 336 12.66 -26.93 44.36
N PRO A 337 13.54 -27.67 45.05
CA PRO A 337 14.81 -27.15 45.50
C PRO A 337 15.73 -26.68 44.36
N GLU A 338 15.67 -27.33 43.20
CA GLU A 338 16.48 -26.98 42.03
C GLU A 338 16.13 -25.60 41.46
N VAL A 339 14.85 -25.18 41.55
CA VAL A 339 14.40 -23.83 41.17
C VAL A 339 14.63 -22.84 42.29
N ARG A 340 14.31 -23.20 43.54
CA ARG A 340 14.38 -22.29 44.69
C ARG A 340 15.79 -21.89 45.10
N LYS A 341 16.78 -22.74 44.83
CA LYS A 341 18.20 -22.50 45.17
C LYS A 341 18.92 -21.57 44.18
N LEU A 342 18.32 -21.31 43.02
CA LEU A 342 18.88 -20.38 42.04
C LEU A 342 18.95 -18.96 42.61
N GLY A 343 19.89 -18.17 42.08
CA GLY A 343 19.94 -16.73 42.32
C GLY A 343 18.62 -16.06 41.96
N LYS A 344 18.32 -14.89 42.55
CA LYS A 344 17.05 -14.21 42.30
C LYS A 344 16.83 -13.91 40.82
N ASP A 345 17.87 -13.42 40.15
CA ASP A 345 17.81 -13.00 38.74
C ASP A 345 17.77 -14.22 37.82
N ASP A 346 18.60 -15.24 38.09
CA ASP A 346 18.58 -16.53 37.38
C ASP A 346 17.21 -17.21 37.46
N ARG A 347 16.58 -17.18 38.65
CA ARG A 347 15.25 -17.75 38.86
C ARG A 347 14.17 -16.96 38.11
N ALA A 348 14.27 -15.63 38.07
CA ALA A 348 13.34 -14.81 37.31
C ALA A 348 13.44 -15.13 35.81
N GLN A 349 14.66 -15.07 35.26
CA GLN A 349 14.91 -15.37 33.85
C GLN A 349 14.47 -16.79 33.47
N LEU A 350 14.74 -17.78 34.32
CA LEU A 350 14.27 -19.15 34.14
C LEU A 350 12.74 -19.22 34.05
N LEU A 351 12.04 -18.60 35.01
CA LEU A 351 10.58 -18.67 35.09
C LEU A 351 9.91 -17.90 33.94
N ASP A 352 10.43 -16.73 33.59
CA ASP A 352 9.92 -15.92 32.47
C ASP A 352 10.10 -16.66 31.14
N ALA A 353 11.30 -17.19 30.86
CA ALA A 353 11.56 -17.96 29.63
C ALA A 353 10.71 -19.24 29.56
N THR A 354 10.52 -19.93 30.69
CA THR A 354 9.66 -21.13 30.76
C THR A 354 8.18 -20.77 30.56
N TYR A 355 7.72 -19.66 31.16
CA TYR A 355 6.35 -19.18 31.01
C TYR A 355 6.06 -18.82 29.56
N ASP A 356 6.93 -18.03 28.92
CA ASP A 356 6.77 -17.64 27.52
C ASP A 356 6.78 -18.86 26.59
N TYR A 357 7.63 -19.85 26.86
CA TYR A 357 7.64 -21.12 26.13
C TYR A 357 6.31 -21.88 26.26
N VAL A 358 5.78 -22.05 27.48
CA VAL A 358 4.50 -22.73 27.70
C VAL A 358 3.34 -21.97 27.06
N ARG A 359 3.34 -20.64 27.11
CA ARG A 359 2.33 -19.80 26.44
C ARG A 359 2.38 -20.02 24.93
N TYR A 360 3.57 -19.93 24.34
CA TYR A 360 3.79 -20.18 22.92
C TYR A 360 3.29 -21.57 22.52
N GLN A 361 3.62 -22.61 23.30
CA GLN A 361 3.17 -23.98 23.04
C GLN A 361 1.64 -24.15 23.16
N SER A 362 0.99 -23.44 24.09
CA SER A 362 -0.47 -23.44 24.20
C SER A 362 -1.15 -22.78 23.00
N GLU A 363 -0.55 -21.73 22.44
CA GLU A 363 -1.09 -20.98 21.30
C GLU A 363 -0.80 -21.65 19.95
N ALA A 364 0.43 -22.14 19.76
CA ALA A 364 0.90 -22.74 18.51
C ALA A 364 0.54 -24.23 18.37
N GLU A 365 0.67 -25.01 19.45
CA GLU A 365 0.49 -26.47 19.43
C GLU A 365 -0.74 -26.94 20.21
N GLY A 366 -1.52 -26.00 20.76
CA GLY A 366 -2.76 -26.33 21.48
C GLY A 366 -2.52 -27.09 22.78
N TRP A 367 -1.37 -26.92 23.43
CA TRP A 367 -1.13 -27.51 24.75
C TRP A 367 -2.22 -27.08 25.75
N PRO A 368 -2.66 -27.99 26.64
CA PRO A 368 -3.64 -27.65 27.67
C PRO A 368 -3.20 -26.45 28.51
N ARG A 369 -4.15 -25.55 28.80
CA ARG A 369 -3.91 -24.35 29.62
C ARG A 369 -4.04 -24.61 31.13
N GLU A 370 -4.34 -25.85 31.52
CA GLU A 370 -4.61 -26.28 32.89
C GLU A 370 -3.42 -26.96 33.55
#